data_AF-A0A1V6EK26-F1
#
_entry.id   AF-A0A1V6EK26-F1
#
_cell.length_a   1.000
_cell.length_b   1.000
_cell.length_c   1.000
_cell.angle_alpha   90.00
_cell.angle_beta   90.00
_cell.angle_gamma   90.00
#
_symmetry.space_group_name_H-M   'P 1'
#
loop_
_entity.id
_entity.type
_entity.pdbx_description
1 polymer ?
#
loop_
_entity_poly.entity_id
_entity_poly.type
_entity_poly.pdbx_seq_one_letter_code
_entity_poly.pdbx_strand_id
1 'polypeptide(L)'
;MERHLKGTGISQKSVSGEVFVFSHYHRNGSISRYSISDVENELRRLNEAIEATRKDLTSIYNQMHVDGYKAHADIVRTHLMILDDESFYNEVVISLEQKRYNIEHVLDIRAKQYIQMLEPIDDPRFRERTEDLLIVIDHILRHLKPASGDVTPAASAKIIVARNLSPSDLAFPALENAAGLITEAGGMACCPSVMAHALEIPAVIDVADIVEQVTDGANAVLDCVKGLVILDPEPQTILRYHEEARDEVEIKDPLGLHVRPSSQLAECASKFKCEISINNNGHQVNGKSLLGILSLNAPFESRLEVICKGSDASAALKAIKEVPL
;
A
#
# COMPACT_ATOMS: atom_id res chain seq x y z
N MET A 1 -20.37 -10.24 10.25
CA MET A 1 -20.73 -8.98 10.94
C MET A 1 -19.63 -8.01 10.58
N GLU A 2 -19.95 -6.88 9.95
CA GLU A 2 -18.94 -5.91 9.52
C GLU A 2 -18.13 -5.42 10.73
N ARG A 3 -16.83 -5.23 10.54
CA ARG A 3 -15.94 -4.71 11.58
C ARG A 3 -15.31 -3.41 11.11
N HIS A 4 -15.37 -2.39 11.96
CA HIS A 4 -14.95 -1.03 11.63
C HIS A 4 -13.72 -0.67 12.45
N LEU A 5 -12.62 -0.39 11.77
CA LEU A 5 -11.34 -0.04 12.39
C LEU A 5 -10.95 1.37 11.97
N LYS A 6 -10.42 2.14 12.92
CA LYS A 6 -9.99 3.51 12.69
C LYS A 6 -8.48 3.57 12.58
N GLY A 7 -8.03 4.48 11.73
CA GLY A 7 -6.63 4.91 11.63
C GLY A 7 -6.57 6.32 11.04
N THR A 8 -5.44 6.62 10.41
CA THR A 8 -5.17 7.90 9.76
C THR A 8 -5.13 7.71 8.25
N GLY A 9 -6.05 8.37 7.54
CA GLY A 9 -6.06 8.34 6.09
C GLY A 9 -5.02 9.28 5.46
N ILE A 10 -4.33 8.79 4.43
CA ILE A 10 -3.24 9.51 3.74
C ILE A 10 -3.70 10.09 2.41
N SER A 11 -4.73 9.51 1.79
CA SER A 11 -5.28 9.98 0.51
C SER A 11 -6.75 10.41 0.65
N GLN A 12 -7.27 11.09 -0.38
CA GLN A 12 -8.68 11.49 -0.45
C GLN A 12 -9.54 10.50 -1.25
N LYS A 13 -9.04 9.27 -1.45
CA LYS A 13 -9.72 8.23 -2.26
C LYS A 13 -10.29 7.15 -1.35
N SER A 14 -11.36 6.51 -1.78
CA SER A 14 -11.83 5.26 -1.17
C SER A 14 -11.65 4.10 -2.15
N VAL A 15 -11.25 2.94 -1.63
CA VAL A 15 -11.04 1.73 -2.43
C VAL A 15 -11.63 0.53 -1.71
N SER A 16 -11.88 -0.52 -2.47
CA SER A 16 -12.45 -1.76 -1.96
C SER A 16 -11.87 -2.92 -2.77
N GLY A 17 -11.73 -4.07 -2.11
CA GLY A 17 -11.16 -5.24 -2.75
C GLY A 17 -10.76 -6.31 -1.74
N GLU A 18 -10.16 -7.37 -2.27
CA GLU A 18 -9.58 -8.43 -1.45
C GLU A 18 -8.30 -7.96 -0.77
N VAL A 19 -8.14 -8.39 0.48
CA VAL A 19 -6.96 -8.13 1.29
C VAL A 19 -5.86 -9.16 1.01
N PHE A 20 -4.63 -8.69 1.05
CA PHE A 20 -3.43 -9.51 1.16
C PHE A 20 -2.60 -9.03 2.35
N VAL A 21 -2.41 -9.91 3.33
CA VAL A 21 -1.65 -9.69 4.55
C VAL A 21 -0.16 -9.90 4.24
N PHE A 22 0.54 -8.78 4.11
CA PHE A 22 1.97 -8.74 3.95
C PHE A 22 2.67 -8.77 5.31
N SER A 23 3.60 -9.70 5.45
CA SER A 23 4.48 -9.80 6.62
C SER A 23 5.89 -10.14 6.18
N HIS A 24 6.89 -9.46 6.74
CA HIS A 24 8.30 -9.87 6.62
C HIS A 24 8.49 -11.20 7.32
N TYR A 25 8.97 -12.21 6.59
CA TYR A 25 9.23 -13.57 7.07
C TYR A 25 8.07 -14.14 7.91
N HIS A 26 7.30 -15.06 7.33
CA HIS A 26 6.19 -15.69 8.05
C HIS A 26 6.70 -16.44 9.29
N ARG A 27 6.63 -15.80 10.46
CA ARG A 27 7.07 -16.35 11.75
C ARG A 27 6.39 -17.68 12.09
N ASN A 28 5.15 -17.85 11.60
CA ASN A 28 4.33 -19.05 11.76
C ASN A 28 4.33 -19.96 10.51
N GLY A 29 5.04 -19.57 9.45
CA GLY A 29 5.20 -20.36 8.23
C GLY A 29 6.15 -21.53 8.45
N SER A 30 5.86 -22.67 7.82
CA SER A 30 6.78 -23.81 7.77
C SER A 30 7.45 -23.86 6.40
N ILE A 31 8.75 -23.58 6.33
CA ILE A 31 9.55 -23.85 5.14
C ILE A 31 9.82 -25.36 5.08
N SER A 32 9.42 -25.99 3.97
CA SER A 32 9.64 -27.42 3.70
C SER A 32 11.12 -27.77 3.84
N ARG A 33 11.41 -28.73 4.70
CA ARG A 33 12.76 -29.22 4.98
C ARG A 33 13.03 -30.50 4.19
N TYR A 34 14.12 -30.50 3.42
CA TYR A 34 14.67 -31.71 2.83
C TYR A 34 16.19 -31.78 3.02
N SER A 35 16.72 -33.00 3.10
CA SER A 35 18.15 -33.23 3.18
C SER A 35 18.83 -32.98 1.85
N ILE A 36 20.00 -32.36 1.88
CA ILE A 36 20.81 -32.10 0.70
C ILE A 36 22.06 -32.98 0.70
N SER A 37 22.48 -33.39 -0.50
CA SER A 37 23.77 -34.06 -0.73
C SER A 37 24.82 -33.12 -1.29
N ASP A 38 24.38 -32.08 -2.02
CA ASP A 38 25.24 -31.13 -2.72
C ASP A 38 25.18 -29.76 -2.02
N VAL A 39 26.14 -29.53 -1.13
CA VAL A 39 26.29 -28.26 -0.41
C VAL A 39 26.72 -27.15 -1.36
N GLU A 40 27.55 -27.46 -2.37
CA GLU A 40 28.08 -26.48 -3.30
C GLU A 40 26.97 -25.86 -4.16
N ASN A 41 26.02 -26.68 -4.62
CA ASN A 41 24.85 -26.17 -5.34
C ASN A 41 23.98 -25.25 -4.47
N GLU A 42 23.77 -25.57 -3.20
CA GLU A 42 23.00 -24.71 -2.28
C GLU A 42 23.73 -23.41 -1.95
N LEU A 43 25.06 -23.43 -1.83
CA LEU A 43 25.88 -22.23 -1.71
C LEU A 43 25.80 -21.35 -2.96
N ARG A 44 25.79 -21.95 -4.15
CA ARG A 44 25.59 -21.21 -5.41
C ARG A 44 24.23 -20.53 -5.43
N ARG A 45 23.16 -21.25 -5.07
CA ARG A 45 21.79 -20.69 -4.95
C ARG A 45 21.74 -19.54 -3.95
N LEU A 46 22.40 -19.68 -2.79
CA LEU A 46 22.50 -18.62 -1.79
C LEU A 46 23.17 -17.36 -2.37
N ASN A 47 24.31 -17.51 -3.03
CA ASN A 47 25.05 -16.40 -3.61
C ASN A 47 24.28 -15.70 -4.73
N GLU A 48 23.62 -16.47 -5.60
CA GLU A 48 22.72 -15.92 -6.64
C GLU A 48 21.59 -15.09 -6.00
N ALA A 49 20.99 -15.57 -4.91
CA ALA A 49 19.93 -14.86 -4.20
C ALA A 49 20.42 -13.61 -3.45
N ILE A 50 21.61 -13.65 -2.85
CA ILE A 50 22.25 -12.50 -2.20
C ILE A 50 22.54 -11.41 -3.24
N GLU A 51 23.08 -11.76 -4.40
CA GLU A 51 23.39 -10.78 -5.45
C GLU A 51 22.12 -10.19 -6.08
N ALA A 52 21.07 -10.99 -6.26
CA ALA A 52 19.76 -10.47 -6.68
C ALA A 52 19.19 -9.50 -5.64
N THR A 53 19.25 -9.86 -4.36
CA THR A 53 18.83 -8.99 -3.24
C THR A 53 19.62 -7.68 -3.23
N ARG A 54 20.95 -7.75 -3.37
CA ARG A 54 21.85 -6.59 -3.44
C ARG A 54 21.43 -5.65 -4.56
N LYS A 55 21.15 -6.19 -5.74
CA LYS A 55 20.74 -5.40 -6.91
C LYS A 55 19.44 -4.65 -6.64
N ASP A 56 18.44 -5.31 -6.07
CA ASP A 56 17.14 -4.70 -5.74
C ASP A 56 17.32 -3.56 -4.72
N LEU A 57 18.00 -3.83 -3.61
CA LEU A 57 18.23 -2.85 -2.55
C LEU A 57 19.07 -1.66 -3.04
N THR A 58 20.08 -1.91 -3.88
CA THR A 58 20.90 -0.84 -4.48
C THR A 58 20.07 0.06 -5.40
N SER A 59 19.16 -0.54 -6.19
CA SER A 59 18.25 0.21 -7.05
C SER A 59 17.34 1.14 -6.23
N ILE A 60 16.72 0.60 -5.18
CA ILE A 60 15.84 1.36 -4.27
C ILE A 60 16.63 2.47 -3.57
N TYR A 61 17.82 2.16 -3.05
CA TYR A 61 18.68 3.14 -2.40
C TYR A 61 18.99 4.33 -3.32
N ASN A 62 19.41 4.05 -4.56
CA ASN A 62 19.75 5.08 -5.53
C ASN A 62 18.53 5.94 -5.88
N GLN A 63 17.37 5.32 -6.12
CA GLN A 63 16.13 6.04 -6.42
C GLN A 63 15.75 6.98 -5.28
N MET A 64 15.70 6.49 -4.04
CA MET A 64 15.39 7.31 -2.87
C MET A 64 16.39 8.42 -2.62
N HIS A 65 17.66 8.17 -2.90
CA HIS A 65 18.71 9.18 -2.78
C HIS A 65 18.51 10.32 -3.79
N VAL A 66 18.20 9.98 -5.05
CA VAL A 66 17.90 10.94 -6.12
C VAL A 66 16.66 11.76 -5.80
N ASP A 67 15.60 11.12 -5.28
CA ASP A 67 14.34 11.78 -4.92
C ASP A 67 14.44 12.62 -3.63
N GLY A 68 15.60 12.63 -2.97
CA GLY A 68 15.87 13.44 -1.79
C GLY A 68 15.40 12.84 -0.46
N TYR A 69 14.90 11.60 -0.46
CA TYR A 69 14.45 10.89 0.74
C TYR A 69 15.61 10.28 1.55
N LYS A 70 16.57 11.11 1.97
CA LYS A 70 17.83 10.66 2.60
C LYS A 70 17.64 9.73 3.80
N ALA A 71 16.71 10.06 4.71
CA ALA A 71 16.43 9.23 5.88
C ALA A 71 15.91 7.82 5.51
N HIS A 72 15.14 7.70 4.42
CA HIS A 72 14.64 6.42 3.94
C HIS A 72 15.75 5.64 3.21
N ALA A 73 16.60 6.33 2.46
CA ALA A 73 17.78 5.73 1.84
C ALA A 73 18.75 5.17 2.90
N ASP A 74 18.91 5.83 4.06
CA ASP A 74 19.74 5.32 5.16
C ASP A 74 19.22 4.00 5.77
N ILE A 75 17.89 3.78 5.76
CA ILE A 75 17.31 2.49 6.16
C ILE A 75 17.73 1.40 5.17
N VAL A 76 17.57 1.64 3.87
CA VAL A 76 17.99 0.69 2.83
C VAL A 76 19.50 0.43 2.88
N ARG A 77 20.29 1.45 3.19
CA ARG A 77 21.73 1.32 3.40
C ARG A 77 22.06 0.39 4.57
N THR A 78 21.28 0.45 5.66
CA THR A 78 21.44 -0.46 6.80
C THR A 78 21.17 -1.90 6.37
N HIS A 79 20.15 -2.15 5.55
CA HIS A 79 19.89 -3.48 5.01
C HIS A 79 21.00 -3.99 4.08
N LEU A 80 21.58 -3.11 3.26
CA LEU A 80 22.77 -3.46 2.46
C LEU A 80 23.96 -3.82 3.36
N MET A 81 24.19 -3.09 4.45
CA MET A 81 25.25 -3.40 5.42
C MET A 81 25.03 -4.75 6.11
N ILE A 82 23.79 -5.11 6.42
CA ILE A 82 23.44 -6.43 6.99
C ILE A 82 23.67 -7.54 5.94
N LEU A 83 23.28 -7.29 4.69
CA LEU A 83 23.53 -8.23 3.59
C LEU A 83 25.04 -8.46 3.34
N ASP A 84 25.85 -7.43 3.58
CA ASP A 84 27.32 -7.43 3.46
C ASP A 84 28.05 -8.00 4.67
N ASP A 85 27.32 -8.37 5.73
CA ASP A 85 27.91 -8.88 6.96
C ASP A 85 28.47 -10.30 6.74
N GLU A 86 29.80 -10.40 6.71
CA GLU A 86 30.51 -11.67 6.58
C GLU A 86 30.18 -12.65 7.71
N SER A 87 29.88 -12.17 8.92
CA SER A 87 29.49 -13.03 10.06
C SER A 87 28.17 -13.73 9.77
N PHE A 88 27.17 -12.99 9.29
CA PHE A 88 25.87 -13.57 8.91
C PHE A 88 26.05 -14.64 7.83
N TYR A 89 26.79 -14.33 6.76
CA TYR A 89 27.06 -15.29 5.69
C TYR A 89 27.77 -16.55 6.22
N ASN A 90 28.85 -16.38 6.97
CA ASN A 90 29.62 -17.51 7.52
C ASN A 90 28.77 -18.37 8.48
N GLU A 91 27.91 -17.76 9.29
CA GLU A 91 26.97 -18.50 10.15
C GLU A 91 25.96 -19.35 9.37
N VAL A 92 25.49 -18.85 8.23
CA VAL A 92 24.62 -19.61 7.31
C VAL A 92 25.38 -20.77 6.69
N VAL A 93 26.59 -20.54 6.19
CA VAL A 93 27.47 -21.59 5.60
C VAL A 93 27.76 -22.70 6.61
N ILE A 94 28.18 -22.34 7.82
CA ILE A 94 28.46 -23.31 8.90
C ILE A 94 27.21 -24.15 9.21
N SER A 95 26.03 -23.53 9.28
CA SER A 95 24.77 -24.23 9.54
C SER A 95 24.40 -25.18 8.40
N LEU A 96 24.63 -24.77 7.14
CA LEU A 96 24.39 -25.57 5.95
C LEU A 96 25.28 -26.83 5.94
N GLU A 97 26.58 -26.67 6.21
CA GLU A 97 27.56 -27.77 6.25
C GLU A 97 27.27 -28.78 7.37
N GLN A 98 26.89 -28.28 8.55
CA GLN A 98 26.62 -29.10 9.73
C GLN A 98 25.28 -29.84 9.63
N LYS A 99 24.20 -29.16 9.20
CA LYS A 99 22.85 -29.72 9.22
C LYS A 99 22.47 -30.44 7.93
N ARG A 100 23.06 -30.04 6.80
CA ARG A 100 22.77 -30.58 5.46
C ARG A 100 21.27 -30.58 5.12
N TYR A 101 20.62 -29.45 5.35
CA TYR A 101 19.27 -29.16 4.86
C TYR A 101 19.33 -28.11 3.76
N ASN A 102 18.25 -27.99 2.98
CA ASN A 102 18.08 -26.94 1.98
C ASN A 102 18.25 -25.53 2.55
N ILE A 103 18.78 -24.62 1.75
CA ILE A 103 19.19 -23.28 2.19
C ILE A 103 18.05 -22.45 2.78
N GLU A 104 16.84 -22.58 2.25
CA GLU A 104 15.67 -21.88 2.74
C GLU A 104 15.36 -22.29 4.19
N HIS A 105 15.48 -23.58 4.50
CA HIS A 105 15.29 -24.08 5.86
C HIS A 105 16.43 -23.66 6.79
N VAL A 106 17.65 -23.54 6.28
CA VAL A 106 18.78 -23.03 7.07
C VAL A 106 18.55 -21.57 7.47
N LEU A 107 18.11 -20.74 6.53
CA LEU A 107 17.75 -19.34 6.77
C LEU A 107 16.54 -19.23 7.73
N ASP A 108 15.53 -20.09 7.59
CA ASP A 108 14.37 -20.19 8.50
C ASP A 108 14.81 -20.40 9.96
N ILE A 109 15.75 -21.33 10.18
CA ILE A 109 16.26 -21.59 11.53
C ILE A 109 17.00 -20.36 12.07
N ARG A 110 17.78 -19.67 11.23
CA ARG A 110 18.52 -18.47 11.65
C ARG A 110 17.58 -17.32 12.02
N ALA A 111 16.56 -17.06 11.19
CA ALA A 111 15.52 -16.08 11.51
C ALA A 111 14.86 -16.37 12.87
N LYS A 112 14.46 -17.63 13.11
CA LYS A 112 13.88 -18.05 14.40
C LYS A 112 14.83 -17.87 15.59
N GLN A 113 16.13 -18.08 15.40
CA GLN A 113 17.13 -17.85 16.43
C GLN A 113 17.28 -16.37 16.79
N TYR A 114 17.32 -15.47 15.79
CA TYR A 114 17.37 -14.03 16.06
C TYR A 114 16.13 -13.56 16.80
N ILE A 115 14.94 -14.00 16.39
CA ILE A 115 13.68 -13.73 17.08
C ILE A 115 13.76 -14.16 18.55
N GLN A 116 14.14 -15.42 18.80
CA GLN A 116 14.23 -15.96 20.16
C GLN A 116 15.26 -15.25 21.04
N MET A 117 16.36 -14.78 20.46
CA MET A 117 17.45 -14.15 21.20
C MET A 117 17.18 -12.67 21.51
N LEU A 118 16.60 -11.93 20.58
CA LEU A 118 16.56 -10.47 20.61
C LEU A 118 15.20 -9.90 21.02
N GLU A 119 14.08 -10.56 20.70
CA GLU A 119 12.75 -10.06 21.05
C GLU A 119 12.42 -10.03 22.56
N PRO A 120 12.90 -10.97 23.38
CA PRO A 120 12.65 -10.91 24.83
C PRO A 120 13.32 -9.72 25.52
N ILE A 121 14.25 -9.02 24.84
CA ILE A 121 14.94 -7.86 25.38
C ILE A 121 14.00 -6.66 25.28
N ASP A 122 13.54 -6.14 26.43
CA ASP A 122 12.66 -4.97 26.51
C ASP A 122 13.41 -3.64 26.27
N ASP A 123 14.07 -3.56 25.11
CA ASP A 123 14.74 -2.36 24.60
C ASP A 123 14.37 -2.19 23.11
N PRO A 124 13.77 -1.05 22.73
CA PRO A 124 13.33 -0.78 21.36
C PRO A 124 14.42 -0.99 20.29
N ARG A 125 15.69 -0.74 20.61
CA ARG A 125 16.81 -0.83 19.65
C ARG A 125 17.07 -2.26 19.19
N PHE A 126 16.80 -3.25 20.05
CA PHE A 126 16.96 -4.66 19.71
C PHE A 126 15.79 -5.18 18.87
N ARG A 127 14.58 -4.66 19.09
CA ARG A 127 13.42 -4.95 18.25
C ARG A 127 13.63 -4.47 16.82
N GLU A 128 14.05 -3.21 16.65
CA GLU A 128 14.37 -2.62 15.34
C GLU A 128 15.46 -3.42 14.61
N ARG A 129 16.56 -3.77 15.30
CA ARG A 129 17.62 -4.61 14.71
C ARG A 129 17.13 -6.01 14.29
N THR A 130 16.19 -6.59 15.04
CA THR A 130 15.60 -7.88 14.69
C THR A 130 14.75 -7.75 13.43
N GLU A 131 13.95 -6.69 13.32
CA GLU A 131 13.16 -6.40 12.13
C GLU A 131 14.04 -6.21 10.89
N ASP A 132 15.12 -5.43 10.98
CA ASP A 132 16.06 -5.22 9.88
C ASP A 132 16.69 -6.54 9.37
N LEU A 133 17.08 -7.42 10.31
CA LEU A 133 17.60 -8.75 9.97
C LEU A 133 16.55 -9.62 9.28
N LEU A 134 15.31 -9.62 9.78
CA LEU A 134 14.22 -10.38 9.19
C LEU A 134 13.85 -9.87 7.79
N ILE A 135 13.91 -8.57 7.56
CA ILE A 135 13.70 -7.97 6.23
C ILE A 135 14.74 -8.49 5.25
N VAL A 136 16.03 -8.49 5.61
CA VAL A 136 17.09 -8.99 4.74
C VAL A 136 16.94 -10.48 4.46
N ILE A 137 16.66 -11.30 5.48
CA ILE A 137 16.43 -12.73 5.30
C ILE A 137 15.22 -12.98 4.38
N ASP A 138 14.14 -12.22 4.54
CA ASP A 138 12.94 -12.34 3.72
C ASP A 138 13.22 -12.00 2.25
N HIS A 139 14.02 -10.96 1.96
CA HIS A 139 14.46 -10.67 0.60
C HIS A 139 15.28 -11.82 -0.02
N ILE A 140 16.24 -12.38 0.73
CA ILE A 140 17.04 -13.52 0.26
C ILE A 140 16.12 -14.72 -0.03
N LEU A 141 15.22 -15.06 0.89
CA LEU A 141 14.28 -16.17 0.75
C LEU A 141 13.37 -16.03 -0.49
N ARG A 142 12.96 -14.81 -0.83
CA ARG A 142 12.13 -14.54 -2.04
C ARG A 142 12.87 -14.83 -3.33
N HIS A 143 14.18 -14.61 -3.38
CA HIS A 143 15.03 -14.96 -4.53
C HIS A 143 15.40 -16.44 -4.58
N LEU A 144 15.24 -17.18 -3.47
CA LEU A 144 15.57 -18.60 -3.38
C LEU A 144 14.46 -19.56 -3.86
N LYS A 145 13.27 -19.05 -4.24
CA LYS A 145 12.05 -19.85 -4.50
C LYS A 145 12.29 -21.21 -5.21
N PRO A 146 11.66 -22.30 -4.74
CA PRO A 146 11.91 -23.66 -5.23
C PRO A 146 11.38 -23.90 -6.66
N ALA A 147 11.95 -24.91 -7.34
CA ALA A 147 11.58 -25.37 -8.69
C ALA A 147 10.16 -25.99 -8.81
N SER A 148 9.32 -25.88 -7.78
CA SER A 148 7.96 -26.40 -7.75
C SER A 148 6.96 -25.31 -7.37
N GLY A 149 6.32 -24.75 -8.40
CA GLY A 149 4.91 -24.36 -8.38
C GLY A 149 4.52 -23.11 -7.61
N ASP A 150 4.32 -22.03 -8.37
CA ASP A 150 3.28 -21.02 -8.24
C ASP A 150 2.86 -20.51 -6.86
N VAL A 151 3.16 -19.23 -6.65
CA VAL A 151 2.07 -18.25 -6.55
C VAL A 151 2.50 -17.04 -7.39
N THR A 152 2.22 -17.08 -8.69
CA THR A 152 1.74 -15.88 -9.37
C THR A 152 0.26 -15.80 -9.04
N PRO A 153 -0.18 -14.91 -8.14
CA PRO A 153 -1.52 -14.42 -8.32
C PRO A 153 -1.39 -13.46 -9.50
N ALA A 154 -1.98 -13.82 -10.63
CA ALA A 154 -2.53 -12.81 -11.53
C ALA A 154 -3.54 -12.02 -10.69
N ALA A 155 -3.04 -11.05 -9.92
CA ALA A 155 -3.79 -10.43 -8.85
C ALA A 155 -4.53 -9.25 -9.45
N SER A 156 -5.85 -9.36 -9.52
CA SER A 156 -6.70 -8.18 -9.34
C SER A 156 -6.13 -7.31 -8.22
N ALA A 157 -6.02 -6.00 -8.43
CA ALA A 157 -5.44 -5.08 -7.46
C ALA A 157 -5.97 -5.35 -6.03
N LYS A 158 -5.08 -5.66 -5.09
CA LYS A 158 -5.41 -6.06 -3.71
C LYS A 158 -5.14 -4.93 -2.72
N ILE A 159 -5.87 -4.92 -1.61
CA ILE A 159 -5.56 -4.07 -0.47
C ILE A 159 -4.46 -4.76 0.35
N ILE A 160 -3.29 -4.16 0.42
CA ILE A 160 -2.16 -4.70 1.17
C ILE A 160 -2.33 -4.31 2.64
N VAL A 161 -2.31 -5.28 3.54
CA VAL A 161 -2.31 -5.07 5.00
C VAL A 161 -0.96 -5.48 5.53
N ALA A 162 -0.28 -4.61 6.28
CA ALA A 162 1.00 -4.94 6.89
C ALA A 162 1.10 -4.40 8.31
N ARG A 163 1.96 -4.98 9.14
CA ARG A 163 2.30 -4.36 10.44
C ARG A 163 3.02 -3.03 10.23
N ASN A 164 4.05 -3.09 9.40
CA ASN A 164 4.87 -1.95 9.00
C ASN A 164 5.36 -2.20 7.56
N LEU A 165 5.78 -1.14 6.88
CA LEU A 165 6.49 -1.24 5.61
C LEU A 165 7.80 -0.47 5.70
N SER A 166 8.88 -1.17 5.34
CA SER A 166 10.19 -0.59 5.14
C SER A 166 10.34 -0.08 3.70
N PRO A 167 11.14 0.96 3.47
CA PRO A 167 11.59 1.35 2.13
C PRO A 167 12.03 0.20 1.22
N SER A 168 12.67 -0.82 1.80
CA SER A 168 13.12 -2.00 1.05
C SER A 168 11.98 -2.84 0.49
N ASP A 169 10.79 -2.74 1.08
CA ASP A 169 9.62 -3.45 0.60
C ASP A 169 9.15 -2.97 -0.76
N LEU A 170 9.59 -1.78 -1.24
CA LEU A 170 9.32 -1.31 -2.61
C LEU A 170 9.77 -2.30 -3.70
N ALA A 171 10.68 -3.24 -3.38
CA ALA A 171 11.03 -4.33 -4.29
C ALA A 171 9.87 -5.32 -4.54
N PHE A 172 8.81 -5.26 -3.72
CA PHE A 172 7.73 -6.24 -3.75
C PHE A 172 6.70 -5.92 -4.84
N PRO A 173 6.50 -6.81 -5.83
CA PRO A 173 5.59 -6.54 -6.95
C PRO A 173 4.13 -6.32 -6.55
N ALA A 174 3.69 -6.85 -5.40
CA ALA A 174 2.31 -6.63 -4.97
C ALA A 174 2.07 -5.22 -4.44
N LEU A 175 3.12 -4.46 -4.06
CA LEU A 175 2.98 -3.04 -3.74
C LEU A 175 2.82 -2.19 -5.00
N GLU A 176 3.41 -2.59 -6.13
CA GLU A 176 3.30 -1.85 -7.40
C GLU A 176 1.85 -1.82 -7.92
N ASN A 177 1.08 -2.89 -7.69
CA ASN A 177 -0.30 -3.03 -8.16
C ASN A 177 -1.33 -3.04 -7.01
N ALA A 178 -0.97 -2.51 -5.85
CA ALA A 178 -1.87 -2.45 -4.71
C ALA A 178 -3.04 -1.50 -4.99
N ALA A 179 -4.27 -1.97 -4.76
CA ALA A 179 -5.46 -1.13 -4.80
C ALA A 179 -5.48 -0.14 -3.61
N GLY A 180 -4.90 -0.55 -2.49
CA GLY A 180 -4.79 0.25 -1.28
C GLY A 180 -3.80 -0.34 -0.29
N LEU A 181 -3.46 0.44 0.73
CA LEU A 181 -2.51 0.06 1.76
C LEU A 181 -3.10 0.31 3.16
N ILE A 182 -2.90 -0.64 4.07
CA ILE A 182 -3.27 -0.54 5.48
C ILE A 182 -2.07 -0.94 6.34
N THR A 183 -1.70 -0.11 7.32
CA THR A 183 -0.63 -0.46 8.26
C THR A 183 -1.01 -0.29 9.74
N GLU A 184 -0.47 -1.15 10.61
CA GLU A 184 -0.60 -1.01 12.08
C GLU A 184 0.25 0.14 12.61
N ALA A 185 1.47 0.24 12.13
CA ALA A 185 2.40 1.30 12.48
C ALA A 185 2.42 2.36 11.38
N GLY A 186 2.39 3.62 11.81
CA GLY A 186 2.74 4.73 10.93
C GLY A 186 2.29 6.10 11.43
N GLY A 187 3.13 7.12 11.20
CA GLY A 187 2.74 8.53 11.30
C GLY A 187 2.81 9.22 9.94
N MET A 188 2.27 10.43 9.79
CA MET A 188 2.28 11.12 8.48
C MET A 188 3.67 11.29 7.85
N ALA A 189 4.74 11.30 8.65
CA ALA A 189 6.14 11.41 8.20
C ALA A 189 6.89 10.05 8.15
N CYS A 190 6.20 8.92 8.31
CA CYS A 190 6.82 7.59 8.30
C CYS A 190 6.85 6.97 6.89
N CYS A 191 7.64 5.89 6.74
CA CYS A 191 7.87 5.19 5.48
C CYS A 191 6.57 4.80 4.75
N PRO A 192 5.57 4.16 5.41
CA PRO A 192 4.27 3.88 4.79
C PRO A 192 3.57 5.09 4.15
N SER A 193 3.59 6.25 4.82
CA SER A 193 2.94 7.47 4.32
C SER A 193 3.66 8.04 3.09
N VAL A 194 4.99 8.07 3.13
CA VAL A 194 5.82 8.55 2.01
C VAL A 194 5.67 7.62 0.81
N MET A 195 5.68 6.30 1.04
CA MET A 195 5.48 5.30 0.00
C MET A 195 4.08 5.40 -0.63
N ALA A 196 3.02 5.51 0.19
CA ALA A 196 1.66 5.68 -0.30
C ALA A 196 1.51 6.94 -1.17
N HIS A 197 2.14 8.04 -0.78
CA HIS A 197 2.17 9.26 -1.60
C HIS A 197 2.96 9.09 -2.90
N ALA A 198 4.17 8.54 -2.83
CA ALA A 198 5.05 8.38 -3.99
C ALA A 198 4.46 7.42 -5.04
N LEU A 199 3.73 6.39 -4.60
CA LEU A 199 3.08 5.42 -5.46
C LEU A 199 1.62 5.78 -5.81
N GLU A 200 1.11 6.91 -5.30
CA GLU A 200 -0.29 7.34 -5.43
C GLU A 200 -1.33 6.29 -4.97
N ILE A 201 -0.93 5.42 -4.04
CA ILE A 201 -1.77 4.34 -3.50
C ILE A 201 -2.61 4.88 -2.34
N PRO A 202 -3.95 4.67 -2.35
CA PRO A 202 -4.79 5.00 -1.22
C PRO A 202 -4.37 4.26 0.04
N ALA A 203 -4.14 4.97 1.15
CA ALA A 203 -3.66 4.35 2.38
C ALA A 203 -4.38 4.83 3.65
N VAL A 204 -4.57 3.91 4.59
CA VAL A 204 -4.91 4.21 5.99
C VAL A 204 -3.85 3.55 6.88
N ILE A 205 -3.13 4.35 7.64
CA ILE A 205 -2.08 3.89 8.57
C ILE A 205 -2.58 3.95 10.01
N ASP A 206 -1.80 3.46 10.97
CA ASP A 206 -2.11 3.53 12.40
C ASP A 206 -3.42 2.78 12.75
N VAL A 207 -3.66 1.65 12.07
CA VAL A 207 -4.83 0.79 12.31
C VAL A 207 -4.45 -0.32 13.27
N ALA A 208 -4.78 -0.15 14.55
CA ALA A 208 -4.38 -1.08 15.61
C ALA A 208 -4.78 -2.54 15.33
N ASP A 209 -3.81 -3.44 15.50
CA ASP A 209 -3.94 -4.90 15.41
C ASP A 209 -4.63 -5.41 14.12
N ILE A 210 -4.48 -4.68 12.99
CA ILE A 210 -5.16 -5.05 11.74
C ILE A 210 -4.69 -6.42 11.23
N VAL A 211 -3.41 -6.76 11.41
CA VAL A 211 -2.81 -8.00 10.90
C VAL A 211 -3.43 -9.21 11.59
N GLU A 212 -3.70 -9.13 12.90
CA GLU A 212 -4.39 -10.20 13.64
C GLU A 212 -5.90 -10.25 13.34
N GLN A 213 -6.48 -9.17 12.84
CA GLN A 213 -7.92 -9.05 12.64
C GLN A 213 -8.38 -9.46 11.23
N VAL A 214 -7.48 -9.60 10.27
CA VAL A 214 -7.84 -9.90 8.88
C VAL A 214 -7.07 -11.10 8.36
N THR A 215 -7.71 -11.85 7.46
CA THR A 215 -7.11 -13.00 6.78
C THR A 215 -6.96 -12.70 5.30
N ASP A 216 -5.97 -13.33 4.67
CA ASP A 216 -5.81 -13.28 3.21
C ASP A 216 -7.12 -13.63 2.47
N GLY A 217 -7.44 -12.83 1.46
CA GLY A 217 -8.64 -12.98 0.63
C GLY A 217 -9.92 -12.42 1.26
N ALA A 218 -9.88 -11.88 2.49
CA ALA A 218 -11.03 -11.17 3.05
C ALA A 218 -11.34 -9.90 2.25
N ASN A 219 -12.62 -9.54 2.13
CA ASN A 219 -13.00 -8.28 1.50
C ASN A 219 -12.85 -7.13 2.49
N ALA A 220 -12.35 -6.00 2.01
CA ALA A 220 -12.29 -4.77 2.79
C ALA A 220 -12.69 -3.55 1.96
N VAL A 221 -13.19 -2.53 2.65
CA VAL A 221 -13.27 -1.16 2.16
C VAL A 221 -12.29 -0.30 2.94
N LEU A 222 -11.56 0.53 2.21
CA LEU A 222 -10.65 1.53 2.71
C LEU A 222 -11.21 2.92 2.39
N ASP A 223 -11.68 3.65 3.39
CA ASP A 223 -12.12 5.04 3.29
C ASP A 223 -11.03 5.95 3.84
N CYS A 224 -10.10 6.35 2.97
CA CYS A 224 -8.98 7.20 3.36
C CYS A 224 -9.42 8.63 3.72
N VAL A 225 -10.60 9.07 3.28
CA VAL A 225 -11.13 10.39 3.67
C VAL A 225 -11.48 10.41 5.15
N LYS A 226 -12.07 9.32 5.65
CA LYS A 226 -12.47 9.19 7.07
C LYS A 226 -11.42 8.49 7.94
N GLY A 227 -10.36 7.94 7.36
CA GLY A 227 -9.41 7.08 8.07
C GLY A 227 -10.08 5.81 8.59
N LEU A 228 -10.96 5.19 7.79
CA LEU A 228 -11.77 4.05 8.20
C LEU A 228 -11.46 2.82 7.33
N VAL A 229 -11.24 1.69 7.98
CA VAL A 229 -11.16 0.37 7.37
C VAL A 229 -12.40 -0.42 7.76
N ILE A 230 -13.09 -0.99 6.77
CA ILE A 230 -14.26 -1.85 6.98
C ILE A 230 -13.89 -3.25 6.51
N LEU A 231 -13.80 -4.19 7.44
CA LEU A 231 -13.55 -5.60 7.16
C LEU A 231 -14.87 -6.35 7.01
N ASP A 232 -14.87 -7.31 6.08
CA ASP A 232 -16.01 -8.15 5.74
C ASP A 232 -17.28 -7.32 5.49
N PRO A 233 -17.22 -6.30 4.61
CA PRO A 233 -18.34 -5.39 4.35
C PRO A 233 -19.53 -6.15 3.75
N GLU A 234 -20.71 -5.81 4.22
CA GLU A 234 -21.98 -6.20 3.64
C GLU A 234 -22.13 -5.60 2.23
N PRO A 235 -22.89 -6.26 1.35
CA PRO A 235 -23.07 -5.80 -0.03
C PRO A 235 -23.56 -4.36 -0.14
N GLN A 236 -24.40 -3.90 0.80
CA GLN A 236 -24.90 -2.52 0.81
C GLN A 236 -23.79 -1.50 1.09
N THR A 237 -22.85 -1.84 1.97
CA THR A 237 -21.69 -1.00 2.28
C THR A 237 -20.76 -0.94 1.08
N ILE A 238 -20.47 -2.08 0.44
CA ILE A 238 -19.70 -2.14 -0.81
C ILE A 238 -20.33 -1.22 -1.87
N LEU A 239 -21.65 -1.36 -2.10
CA LEU A 239 -22.38 -0.55 -3.07
C LEU A 239 -22.27 0.95 -2.79
N ARG A 240 -22.36 1.38 -1.53
CA ARG A 240 -22.19 2.79 -1.14
C ARG A 240 -20.81 3.33 -1.53
N TYR A 241 -19.75 2.53 -1.41
CA TYR A 241 -18.40 2.96 -1.77
C TYR A 241 -18.07 2.83 -3.25
N HIS A 242 -18.83 2.03 -4.00
CA HIS A 242 -18.81 1.97 -5.46
C HIS A 242 -19.88 2.85 -6.13
N GLU A 243 -20.60 3.67 -5.36
CA GLU A 243 -21.68 4.48 -5.91
C GLU A 243 -21.11 5.57 -6.81
N GLU A 244 -21.35 5.44 -8.12
CA GLU A 244 -21.08 6.44 -9.13
C GLU A 244 -22.43 6.95 -9.65
N ALA A 245 -22.67 8.24 -9.46
CA ALA A 245 -23.85 8.91 -9.98
C ALA A 245 -23.38 9.96 -10.99
N ARG A 246 -23.96 9.94 -12.19
CA ARG A 246 -23.67 10.92 -13.24
C ARG A 246 -24.94 11.46 -13.86
N ASP A 247 -24.92 12.73 -14.20
CA ASP A 247 -26.00 13.38 -14.95
C ASP A 247 -25.52 14.68 -15.59
N GLU A 248 -26.32 15.24 -16.49
CA GLU A 248 -26.07 16.55 -17.08
C GLU A 248 -26.75 17.66 -16.26
N VAL A 249 -26.07 18.80 -16.16
CA VAL A 249 -26.62 20.05 -15.66
C VAL A 249 -26.49 21.12 -16.73
N GLU A 250 -27.59 21.83 -16.98
CA GLU A 250 -27.67 22.91 -17.96
C GLU A 250 -27.40 24.25 -17.29
N ILE A 251 -26.55 25.07 -17.92
CA ILE A 251 -26.28 26.44 -17.49
C ILE A 251 -27.41 27.34 -17.99
N LYS A 252 -28.23 27.86 -17.07
CA LYS A 252 -29.39 28.72 -17.37
C LYS A 252 -29.13 30.19 -17.03
N ASP A 253 -28.03 30.52 -16.37
CA ASP A 253 -27.62 31.91 -16.20
C ASP A 253 -27.25 32.50 -17.57
N PRO A 254 -27.86 33.61 -18.00
CA PRO A 254 -27.58 34.25 -19.29
C PRO A 254 -26.12 34.69 -19.47
N LEU A 255 -25.37 34.87 -18.38
CA LEU A 255 -23.95 35.23 -18.40
C LEU A 255 -23.03 33.99 -18.39
N GLY A 256 -23.59 32.79 -18.41
CA GLY A 256 -22.86 31.53 -18.34
C GLY A 256 -22.26 31.26 -16.96
N LEU A 257 -21.28 30.36 -16.91
CA LEU A 257 -20.65 29.91 -15.68
C LEU A 257 -19.57 30.90 -15.18
N HIS A 258 -20.01 32.10 -14.80
CA HIS A 258 -19.15 33.13 -14.20
C HIS A 258 -18.99 32.92 -12.68
N VAL A 259 -18.38 33.88 -11.98
CA VAL A 259 -18.00 33.74 -10.56
C VAL A 259 -19.14 33.34 -9.63
N ARG A 260 -20.35 33.88 -9.82
CA ARG A 260 -21.49 33.64 -8.90
C ARG A 260 -22.02 32.20 -8.98
N PRO A 261 -22.50 31.69 -10.13
CA PRO A 261 -22.96 30.30 -10.23
C PRO A 261 -21.82 29.32 -9.97
N SER A 262 -20.57 29.64 -10.35
CA SER A 262 -19.40 28.81 -10.02
C SER A 262 -19.14 28.70 -8.52
N SER A 263 -19.27 29.80 -7.76
CA SER A 263 -19.08 29.78 -6.30
C SER A 263 -20.19 28.98 -5.63
N GLN A 264 -21.44 29.15 -6.06
CA GLN A 264 -22.57 28.39 -5.52
C GLN A 264 -22.44 26.89 -5.80
N LEU A 265 -21.97 26.52 -6.99
CA LEU A 265 -21.69 25.15 -7.37
C LEU A 265 -20.57 24.54 -6.52
N ALA A 266 -19.44 25.26 -6.39
CA ALA A 266 -18.31 24.83 -5.57
C ALA A 266 -18.68 24.69 -4.09
N GLU A 267 -19.41 25.66 -3.53
CA GLU A 267 -19.91 25.63 -2.15
C GLU A 267 -20.89 24.48 -1.92
N CYS A 268 -21.75 24.17 -2.89
CA CYS A 268 -22.63 23.01 -2.82
C CYS A 268 -21.83 21.71 -2.83
N ALA A 269 -20.92 21.56 -3.80
CA ALA A 269 -20.07 20.39 -3.97
C ALA A 269 -19.19 20.12 -2.74
N SER A 270 -18.65 21.15 -2.09
CA SER A 270 -17.80 21.02 -0.90
C SER A 270 -18.52 20.51 0.35
N LYS A 271 -19.86 20.44 0.36
CA LYS A 271 -20.64 19.83 1.46
C LYS A 271 -20.60 18.30 1.44
N PHE A 272 -20.22 17.70 0.32
CA PHE A 272 -20.25 16.26 0.10
C PHE A 272 -18.86 15.64 0.22
N LYS A 273 -18.82 14.37 0.60
CA LYS A 273 -17.59 13.61 0.82
C LYS A 273 -17.08 12.98 -0.47
N CYS A 274 -17.97 12.62 -1.38
CA CYS A 274 -17.65 12.04 -2.68
C CYS A 274 -16.74 12.95 -3.51
N GLU A 275 -15.99 12.34 -4.43
CA GLU A 275 -15.34 13.06 -5.51
C GLU A 275 -16.42 13.60 -6.45
N ILE A 276 -16.27 14.84 -6.87
CA ILE A 276 -17.20 15.49 -7.80
C ILE A 276 -16.36 16.08 -8.91
N SER A 277 -16.60 15.61 -10.12
CA SER A 277 -15.94 16.09 -11.33
C SER A 277 -16.97 16.71 -12.26
N ILE A 278 -16.61 17.82 -12.88
CA ILE A 278 -17.46 18.52 -13.85
C ILE A 278 -16.72 18.56 -15.17
N ASN A 279 -17.37 18.09 -16.23
CA ASN A 279 -16.80 17.98 -17.56
C ASN A 279 -17.57 18.86 -18.54
N ASN A 280 -16.85 19.70 -19.29
CA ASN A 280 -17.35 20.46 -20.41
C ASN A 280 -16.58 20.06 -21.67
N ASN A 281 -17.20 19.33 -22.60
CA ASN A 281 -16.60 18.95 -23.89
C ASN A 281 -15.19 18.31 -23.79
N GLY A 282 -14.96 17.47 -22.78
CA GLY A 282 -13.69 16.77 -22.55
C GLY A 282 -12.72 17.51 -21.63
N HIS A 283 -13.03 18.75 -21.23
CA HIS A 283 -12.29 19.45 -20.18
C HIS A 283 -12.93 19.15 -18.82
N GLN A 284 -12.29 18.28 -18.04
CA GLN A 284 -12.76 17.88 -16.72
C GLN A 284 -12.03 18.64 -15.60
N VAL A 285 -12.79 19.11 -14.61
CA VAL A 285 -12.28 19.84 -13.45
C VAL A 285 -12.86 19.29 -12.15
N ASN A 286 -12.19 19.59 -11.04
CA ASN A 286 -12.71 19.30 -9.70
C ASN A 286 -13.88 20.25 -9.37
N GLY A 287 -15.08 19.68 -9.16
CA GLY A 287 -16.31 20.42 -8.87
C GLY A 287 -16.32 21.14 -7.51
N LYS A 288 -15.35 20.88 -6.63
CA LYS A 288 -15.13 21.60 -5.36
C LYS A 288 -14.18 22.79 -5.52
N SER A 289 -13.56 22.96 -6.69
CA SER A 289 -12.60 24.03 -6.96
C SER A 289 -13.23 25.15 -7.77
N LEU A 290 -13.44 26.32 -7.16
CA LEU A 290 -13.96 27.51 -7.85
C LEU A 290 -13.12 27.87 -9.09
N LEU A 291 -11.79 27.87 -8.96
CA LEU A 291 -10.89 28.19 -10.08
C LEU A 291 -10.99 27.13 -11.19
N GLY A 292 -11.13 25.85 -10.82
CA GLY A 292 -11.37 24.77 -11.78
C GLY A 292 -12.67 24.99 -12.54
N ILE A 293 -13.77 25.24 -11.84
CA ILE A 293 -15.09 25.47 -12.44
C ILE A 293 -15.06 26.69 -13.39
N LEU A 294 -14.44 27.80 -12.98
CA LEU A 294 -14.29 28.98 -13.83
C LEU A 294 -13.49 28.70 -15.11
N SER A 295 -12.51 27.79 -15.05
CA SER A 295 -11.70 27.43 -16.22
C SER A 295 -12.47 26.63 -17.28
N LEU A 296 -13.66 26.08 -16.94
CA LEU A 296 -14.54 25.43 -17.92
C LEU A 296 -15.11 26.41 -18.94
N ASN A 297 -15.17 27.71 -18.59
CA ASN A 297 -15.64 28.81 -19.43
C ASN A 297 -16.94 28.47 -20.18
N ALA A 298 -17.91 27.88 -19.47
CA ALA A 298 -19.13 27.33 -20.04
C ALA A 298 -20.15 28.46 -20.30
N PRO A 299 -20.51 28.77 -21.57
CA PRO A 299 -21.52 29.78 -21.88
C PRO A 299 -22.93 29.31 -21.51
N PHE A 300 -23.90 30.24 -21.57
CA PHE A 300 -25.33 29.95 -21.48
C PHE A 300 -25.73 28.78 -22.39
N GLU A 301 -26.67 27.94 -21.92
CA GLU A 301 -27.15 26.70 -22.56
C GLU A 301 -26.11 25.58 -22.69
N SER A 302 -24.91 25.75 -22.13
CA SER A 302 -23.95 24.64 -22.03
C SER A 302 -24.50 23.53 -21.16
N ARG A 303 -24.24 22.29 -21.55
CA ARG A 303 -24.49 21.10 -20.73
C ARG A 303 -23.19 20.60 -20.15
N LEU A 304 -23.14 20.54 -18.83
CA LEU A 304 -22.01 20.03 -18.08
C LEU A 304 -22.33 18.63 -17.58
N GLU A 305 -21.45 17.68 -17.85
CA GLU A 305 -21.53 16.37 -17.24
C GLU A 305 -20.97 16.45 -15.82
N VAL A 306 -21.80 16.10 -14.83
CA VAL A 306 -21.42 16.03 -13.42
C VAL A 306 -21.28 14.56 -13.05
N ILE A 307 -20.11 14.17 -12.58
CA ILE A 307 -19.80 12.82 -12.13
C ILE A 307 -19.47 12.87 -10.65
N CYS A 308 -20.26 12.16 -9.84
CA CYS A 308 -20.04 12.01 -8.41
C CYS A 308 -19.63 10.57 -8.11
N LYS A 309 -18.53 10.36 -7.38
CA LYS A 309 -18.03 9.03 -7.00
C LYS A 309 -17.78 8.93 -5.50
N GLY A 310 -18.41 7.97 -4.83
CA GLY A 310 -18.21 7.68 -3.42
C GLY A 310 -19.48 7.75 -2.58
N SER A 311 -19.32 7.76 -1.25
CA SER A 311 -20.36 7.35 -0.30
C SER A 311 -21.66 8.16 -0.27
N ASP A 312 -21.68 9.35 -0.85
CA ASP A 312 -22.83 10.25 -0.95
C ASP A 312 -23.05 10.75 -2.39
N ALA A 313 -22.55 10.02 -3.40
CA ALA A 313 -22.59 10.41 -4.81
C ALA A 313 -24.00 10.75 -5.31
N SER A 314 -24.99 9.90 -5.03
CA SER A 314 -26.38 10.14 -5.44
C SER A 314 -26.98 11.38 -4.79
N ALA A 315 -26.68 11.62 -3.51
CA ALA A 315 -27.14 12.80 -2.78
C ALA A 315 -26.47 14.08 -3.29
N ALA A 316 -25.15 14.01 -3.56
CA ALA A 316 -24.37 15.11 -4.11
C ALA A 316 -24.89 15.52 -5.49
N LEU A 317 -25.08 14.56 -6.38
CA LEU A 317 -25.60 14.81 -7.72
C LEU A 317 -26.99 15.47 -7.67
N LYS A 318 -27.88 14.97 -6.80
CA LYS A 318 -29.21 15.56 -6.62
C LYS A 318 -29.13 17.01 -6.16
N ALA A 319 -28.28 17.31 -5.17
CA ALA A 319 -28.10 18.67 -4.67
C ALA A 319 -27.45 19.61 -5.69
N ILE A 320 -26.50 19.13 -6.49
CA ILE A 320 -25.87 19.90 -7.56
C ILE A 320 -26.89 20.31 -8.62
N LYS A 321 -27.81 19.41 -8.99
CA LYS A 321 -28.90 19.72 -9.94
C LYS A 321 -29.88 20.79 -9.46
N GLU A 322 -29.91 21.05 -8.15
CA GLU A 322 -30.74 22.10 -7.55
C GLU A 322 -30.02 23.45 -7.44
N VAL A 323 -28.71 23.50 -7.75
CA VAL A 323 -27.95 24.76 -7.78
C VAL A 323 -28.46 25.60 -8.96
N PRO A 324 -28.78 26.89 -8.74
CA PRO A 324 -29.15 27.79 -9.83
C PRO A 324 -27.90 28.14 -10.64
N LEU A 325 -27.71 27.44 -11.75
CA LEU A 325 -26.66 27.65 -12.75
C LEU A 325 -27.18 28.37 -13.98
#